data_AF-A0A1F7L2H6-F1
#
_entry.id   AF-A0A1F7L2H6-F1
#
_cell.length_a   1.000
_cell.length_b   1.000
_cell.length_c   1.000
_cell.angle_alpha   90.00
_cell.angle_beta   90.00
_cell.angle_gamma   90.00
#
_symmetry.space_group_name_H-M   'P 1'
#
loop_
_entity.id
_entity.type
_entity.pdbx_description
1 polymer ?
#
loop_
_entity_poly.entity_id
_entity_poly.type
_entity_poly.pdbx_seq_one_letter_code
_entity_poly.pdbx_strand_id
1 'polypeptide(L)' 'MYLLSPLLSKLFIKLKLEVSRKSWLLLTLPLSIIIHLAVQNITPMTKNFIDSNGHYVLKGAILIFFILGVKDIKYKKERE' A
#
# COMPACT_ATOMS: atom_id res chain seq x y z
N MET A 1 -4.48 10.87 -2.09
CA MET A 1 -3.41 10.13 -2.80
C MET A 1 -3.08 10.64 -4.20
N TYR A 2 -4.03 11.17 -4.99
CA TYR A 2 -3.76 11.60 -6.38
C TYR A 2 -2.66 12.68 -6.50
N LEU A 3 -2.60 13.61 -5.53
CA LEU A 3 -1.57 14.66 -5.46
C LEU A 3 -0.22 14.18 -4.89
N LEU A 4 -0.25 13.19 -4.00
CA LEU A 4 0.95 12.63 -3.36
C LEU A 4 1.65 11.57 -4.23
N SER A 5 0.88 10.90 -5.09
CA SER A 5 1.37 9.92 -6.08
C SER A 5 2.63 10.36 -6.83
N PRO A 6 2.70 11.55 -7.47
CA PRO A 6 3.90 11.97 -8.19
C PRO A 6 5.11 12.18 -7.28
N LEU A 7 4.90 12.60 -6.02
CA LEU A 7 5.97 12.79 -5.04
C LEU A 7 6.52 11.43 -4.57
N LEU A 8 5.64 10.48 -4.23
CA LEU A 8 6.04 9.14 -3.82
C LEU A 8 6.69 8.37 -4.98
N SER A 9 6.19 8.49 -6.21
CA SER A 9 6.87 7.90 -7.37
C SER A 9 8.28 8.44 -7.55
N LYS A 10 8.53 9.75 -7.34
CA LYS A 10 9.89 10.32 -7.37
C LYS A 10 10.79 9.77 -6.26
N LEU A 11 10.24 9.53 -5.07
CA LEU A 11 11.00 8.94 -3.97
C LEU A 11 11.40 7.48 -4.28
N PHE A 12 10.49 6.70 -4.85
CA PHE A 12 10.74 5.29 -5.19
C PHE A 12 11.58 5.09 -6.45
N ILE A 13 11.65 6.08 -7.35
CA ILE A 13 12.64 6.09 -8.45
C ILE A 13 14.08 6.05 -7.90
N LYS A 14 14.37 6.69 -6.76
CA LYS A 14 15.70 6.58 -6.11
C LYS A 14 16.01 5.15 -5.64
N LEU A 15 14.97 4.35 -5.37
CA LEU A 15 15.08 2.94 -5.00
C LEU A 15 15.05 2.00 -6.23
N LYS A 16 15.16 2.55 -7.46
CA LYS A 16 15.04 1.82 -8.74
C LYS A 16 13.70 1.09 -8.91
N LEU A 17 12.66 1.50 -8.18
CA LEU A 17 11.31 0.94 -8.26
C LEU A 17 10.40 1.87 -9.05
N GLU A 18 9.78 1.35 -10.10
CA GLU A 18 8.76 2.03 -10.87
C GLU A 18 7.39 1.56 -10.41
N VAL A 19 6.67 2.46 -9.73
CA VAL A 19 5.33 2.21 -9.19
C VAL A 19 4.33 3.09 -9.95
N SER A 20 3.36 2.47 -10.62
CA SER A 20 2.28 3.18 -11.32
C SER A 20 1.38 3.94 -10.34
N ARG A 21 0.71 4.99 -10.82
CA ARG A 21 -0.26 5.75 -10.02
C ARG A 21 -1.40 4.89 -9.49
N LYS A 22 -1.83 3.88 -10.28
CA LYS A 22 -2.87 2.92 -9.87
C LYS A 22 -2.41 2.07 -8.68
N SER A 23 -1.17 1.60 -8.71
CA SER A 23 -0.57 0.82 -7.63
C SER A 23 -0.44 1.62 -6.34
N TRP A 24 -0.08 2.90 -6.43
CA TRP A 24 -0.11 3.79 -5.28
C TRP A 24 -1.49 3.89 -4.63
N LEU A 25 -2.57 3.98 -5.43
CA LEU A 25 -3.94 4.01 -4.94
C LEU A 25 -4.31 2.70 -4.25
N LEU A 26 -3.96 1.55 -4.85
CA LEU A 26 -4.24 0.23 -4.28
C LEU A 26 -3.46 -0.01 -2.97
N LEU A 27 -2.20 0.42 -2.92
CA LEU A 27 -1.35 0.29 -1.74
C LEU A 27 -1.69 1.30 -0.64
N THR A 28 -2.49 2.33 -0.92
CA THR A 28 -2.81 3.37 0.07
C THR A 28 -3.45 2.80 1.32
N LEU A 29 -4.43 1.92 1.12
CA LEU A 29 -5.20 1.26 2.18
C LEU A 29 -4.32 0.37 3.07
N PRO A 30 -3.59 -0.62 2.53
CA PRO A 30 -2.70 -1.45 3.35
C PRO A 30 -1.56 -0.63 3.98
N LEU A 31 -0.96 0.32 3.26
CA LEU A 31 0.11 1.15 3.81
C LEU A 31 -0.40 2.03 4.96
N SER A 32 -1.61 2.58 4.83
CA SER A 32 -2.27 3.34 5.89
C SER A 32 -2.45 2.49 7.14
N ILE A 33 -2.95 1.25 7.03
CA ILE A 33 -3.12 0.35 8.18
C ILE A 33 -1.78 0.10 8.88
N ILE A 34 -0.71 -0.15 8.12
CA ILE A 34 0.64 -0.36 8.65
C ILE A 34 1.15 0.90 9.40
N ILE A 35 0.95 2.09 8.84
CA ILE A 35 1.37 3.35 9.47
C ILE A 35 0.56 3.62 10.75
N HIS A 36 -0.77 3.41 10.72
CA HIS A 36 -1.62 3.56 11.90
C HIS A 36 -1.21 2.59 13.03
N LEU A 37 -0.84 1.36 12.67
CA LEU A 37 -0.26 0.39 13.60
C LEU A 37 1.08 0.88 14.17
N ALA A 38 1.99 1.37 13.33
CA ALA A 38 3.32 1.83 13.74
C ALA A 38 3.26 3.07 14.66
N VAL A 39 2.33 3.99 14.39
CA VAL A 39 2.10 5.20 15.19
C VAL A 39 1.20 4.93 16.40
N GLN A 40 0.74 3.69 16.60
CA GLN A 40 -0.23 3.27 17.64
C GLN A 40 -1.55 4.05 17.60
N ASN A 41 -1.88 4.69 16.47
CA ASN A 41 -3.12 5.41 16.25
C ASN A 41 -4.18 4.46 15.66
N ILE A 42 -4.84 3.70 16.53
CA ILE A 42 -5.76 2.64 16.11
C ILE A 42 -7.10 3.24 15.63
N THR A 43 -7.34 3.17 14.32
CA THR A 43 -8.64 3.49 13.72
C THR A 43 -9.62 2.31 13.83
N PRO A 44 -10.95 2.50 13.71
CA PRO A 44 -11.90 1.39 13.66
C PRO A 44 -11.56 0.36 12.57
N MET A 45 -11.05 0.82 11.43
CA MET A 45 -10.62 -0.05 10.34
C MET A 45 -9.38 -0.88 10.71
N THR A 46 -8.37 -0.25 11.33
CA THR A 46 -7.17 -0.92 11.83
C THR A 46 -7.51 -1.92 12.92
N LYS A 47 -8.43 -1.57 13.84
CA LYS A 47 -8.94 -2.47 14.89
C LYS A 47 -9.59 -3.71 14.29
N ASN A 48 -10.48 -3.53 13.31
CA ASN A 48 -11.16 -4.63 12.64
C ASN A 48 -10.21 -5.51 11.80
N PHE A 49 -9.09 -4.94 11.33
CA PHE A 49 -8.06 -5.70 10.63
C PHE A 49 -7.22 -6.58 11.57
N ILE A 50 -6.91 -6.09 12.78
CA ILE A 50 -6.11 -6.82 13.79
C ILE A 50 -6.96 -7.86 14.53
N ASP A 51 -8.26 -7.62 14.68
CA ASP A 51 -9.16 -8.54 15.36
C ASP A 51 -9.11 -9.92 14.70
N SER A 52 -8.62 -10.92 15.43
CA SER A 52 -8.46 -12.29 14.93
C SER A 52 -9.79 -13.03 14.79
N ASN A 53 -10.84 -12.59 15.50
CA ASN A 53 -12.12 -13.30 15.62
C ASN A 53 -13.15 -12.89 14.54
N GLY A 54 -12.77 -12.08 13.55
CA GLY A 54 -13.71 -11.65 12.51
C GLY A 54 -13.12 -10.91 11.31
N HIS A 55 -14.03 -10.29 10.54
CA HIS A 55 -13.75 -9.37 9.43
C HIS A 55 -12.90 -9.95 8.27
N TYR A 56 -13.09 -11.23 7.95
CA TYR A 56 -12.38 -11.91 6.85
C TYR A 56 -12.59 -11.24 5.47
N VAL A 57 -13.76 -10.64 5.23
CA VAL A 57 -14.02 -9.88 3.99
C VAL A 57 -13.11 -8.65 3.91
N LEU A 58 -12.99 -7.90 5.02
CA LEU A 58 -12.13 -6.71 5.09
C LEU A 58 -10.66 -7.11 4.89
N LYS A 59 -10.20 -8.13 5.62
CA LYS A 59 -8.84 -8.67 5.50
C LYS A 59 -8.55 -9.15 4.08
N GLY A 60 -9.50 -9.89 3.49
CA GLY A 60 -9.41 -10.37 2.12
C GLY A 60 -9.31 -9.22 1.12
N ALA A 61 -10.14 -8.18 1.25
CA ALA A 61 -10.08 -7.00 0.40
C ALA A 61 -8.73 -6.26 0.53
N ILE A 62 -8.22 -6.08 1.75
CA ILE A 62 -6.91 -5.45 1.99
C ILE A 62 -5.77 -6.29 1.40
N LEU A 63 -5.83 -7.62 1.56
CA LEU A 63 -4.88 -8.56 0.96
C LEU A 63 -4.90 -8.51 -0.57
N ILE A 64 -6.09 -8.48 -1.17
CA ILE A 64 -6.25 -8.36 -2.63
C ILE A 64 -5.67 -7.04 -3.11
N PHE A 65 -5.97 -5.93 -2.44
CA PHE A 65 -5.42 -4.61 -2.79
C PHE A 65 -3.91 -4.56 -2.63
N PHE A 66 -3.38 -5.22 -1.60
CA PHE A 66 -1.93 -5.35 -1.43
C PHE A 66 -1.30 -6.15 -2.57
N ILE A 67 -1.83 -7.33 -2.89
CA ILE A 67 -1.30 -8.19 -3.97
C ILE A 67 -1.37 -7.48 -5.32
N LEU A 68 -2.52 -6.88 -5.66
CA LEU A 68 -2.68 -6.16 -6.93
C LEU A 68 -1.78 -4.93 -6.99
N GLY A 69 -1.63 -4.21 -5.87
CA GLY A 69 -0.77 -3.04 -5.76
C GLY A 69 0.72 -3.36 -5.90
N VAL A 70 1.19 -4.47 -5.32
CA VAL A 70 2.59 -4.91 -5.45
C VAL A 70 2.87 -5.52 -6.82
N LYS A 71 1.92 -6.25 -7.41
CA LYS A 71 2.10 -6.96 -8.70
C LYS A 71 2.47 -6.03 -9.86
N ASP A 72 2.02 -4.79 -9.83
CA ASP A 72 2.29 -3.80 -10.87
C ASP A 72 3.58 -2.98 -10.61
N ILE A 73 4.23 -3.17 -9.46
CA ILE A 73 5.56 -2.59 -9.19
C ILE A 73 6.60 -3.29 -10.08
N LYS A 74 7.33 -2.51 -10.89
CA LYS A 74 8.39 -3.01 -11.76
C LYS A 74 9.74 -2.50 -11.29
N TYR A 75 10.75 -3.35 -11.34
CA TYR A 75 12.12 -2.91 -11.13
C TYR A 75 12.65 -2.26 -12.41
N LYS A 76 13.19 -1.04 -12.30
CA LYS A 76 13.81 -0.38 -13.44
C LYS A 76 15.18 -1.02 -13.69
N LYS A 77 15.22 -1.96 -14.64
CA LYS A 77 16.49 -2.52 -15.14
C LYS A 77 17.28 -1.38 -15.79
N GLU A 78 18.53 -1.20 -15.37
CA GLU A 78 19.46 -0.25 -15.97
C GLU A 78 19.51 -0.54 -17.48
N ARG A 79 19.18 0.44 -18.32
CA ARG A 79 19.55 0.38 -19.73
C ARG A 79 21.04 0.68 -19.77
N GLU A 80 21.81 -0.32 -20.18
CA GLU A 80 23.19 -0.17 -20.64
C GLU A 80 23.28 0.89 -21.75
#